data_AF-Q4H409-F1
#
_entry.id   AF-Q4H409-F1
#
_cell.length_a   1.000
_cell.length_b   1.000
_cell.length_c   1.000
_cell.angle_alpha   90.00
_cell.angle_beta   90.00
_cell.angle_gamma   90.00
#
_symmetry.space_group_name_H-M   'P 1'
#
loop_
_entity.id
_entity.type
_entity.pdbx_description
1 polymer ?
#
loop_
_entity_poly.entity_id
_entity_poly.type
_entity_poly.pdbx_seq_one_letter_code
_entity_poly.pdbx_strand_id
1 'polypeptide(L)'
;TWVACATAVLQVNAEPVFVDVDPDTLVMTAATFEAAITPRTACVMPVHWHGQMVDMDAIVDIARRRGIRVLEDCAQAPGGLYRGGRHVGTMGDAGIFSLHN
;
A
#
# COMPACT_ATOMS: atom_id res chain seq x y z
N THR A 1 -0.12 -9.50 2.74
CA THR A 1 1.19 -8.84 2.99
C THR A 1 2.28 -9.88 3.24
N TRP A 2 3.54 -9.48 3.38
CA TRP A 2 4.66 -10.36 3.76
C TRP A 2 5.55 -9.70 4.82
N VAL A 3 6.36 -10.49 5.54
CA VAL A 3 7.24 -9.98 6.62
C VAL A 3 8.21 -8.90 6.13
N ALA A 4 8.62 -8.95 4.85
CA ALA A 4 9.51 -7.98 4.25
C ALA A 4 8.97 -6.54 4.32
N CYS A 5 7.65 -6.34 4.19
CA CYS A 5 7.04 -5.02 4.24
C CYS A 5 7.29 -4.33 5.59
N ALA A 6 7.03 -5.03 6.69
CA ALA A 6 7.24 -4.51 8.04
C ALA A 6 8.73 -4.37 8.38
N THR A 7 9.55 -5.34 7.96
CA THR A 7 11.00 -5.29 8.19
C THR A 7 11.64 -4.09 7.47
N ALA A 8 11.20 -3.75 6.26
CA ALA A 8 11.71 -2.57 5.55
C ALA A 8 11.45 -1.27 6.31
N VAL A 9 10.30 -1.14 6.97
CA VAL A 9 9.97 0.00 7.85
C VAL A 9 10.89 0.02 9.08
N LEU A 10 11.10 -1.14 9.72
CA LEU A 10 11.99 -1.25 10.88
C LEU A 10 13.45 -0.94 10.53
N GLN A 11 13.92 -1.31 9.33
CA GLN A 11 15.30 -1.06 8.88
C GLN A 11 15.64 0.42 8.73
N VAL A 12 14.64 1.29 8.55
CA VAL A 12 14.81 2.75 8.54
C VAL A 12 14.50 3.39 9.90
N ASN A 13 14.44 2.58 10.97
CA ASN A 13 14.11 2.99 12.33
C ASN A 13 12.72 3.65 12.47
N ALA A 14 11.77 3.28 11.61
CA ALA A 14 10.39 3.71 11.70
C ALA A 14 9.52 2.64 12.40
N GLU A 15 8.32 3.04 12.83
CA GLU A 15 7.36 2.16 13.50
C GLU A 15 6.29 1.66 12.51
N PRO A 16 6.20 0.34 12.24
CA PRO A 16 5.11 -0.20 11.43
C PRO A 16 3.78 -0.14 12.20
N VAL A 17 2.79 0.53 11.61
CA VAL A 17 1.41 0.55 12.12
C VAL A 17 0.57 -0.33 11.19
N PHE A 18 0.04 -1.43 11.73
CA PHE A 18 -0.81 -2.34 10.97
C PHE A 18 -2.24 -1.81 10.89
N VAL A 19 -2.87 -2.04 9.74
CA VAL A 19 -4.29 -1.76 9.52
C VAL A 19 -4.98 -3.06 9.12
N ASP A 20 -6.26 -3.16 9.46
CA ASP A 20 -7.04 -4.33 9.12
C ASP A 20 -7.34 -4.39 7.61
N VAL A 21 -7.58 -5.60 7.13
CA VAL A 21 -7.97 -5.87 5.74
C VAL A 21 -9.47 -6.10 5.64
N ASP A 22 -10.02 -5.87 4.46
CA ASP A 22 -11.35 -6.38 4.14
C ASP A 22 -11.30 -7.91 4.02
N PRO A 23 -12.22 -8.66 4.68
CA PRO A 23 -12.15 -10.11 4.77
C PRO A 23 -12.42 -10.83 3.45
N ASP A 24 -13.09 -10.18 2.50
CA ASP A 24 -13.45 -10.79 1.21
C ASP A 24 -12.34 -10.57 0.16
N THR A 25 -11.68 -9.41 0.21
CA THR A 25 -10.65 -9.00 -0.75
C THR A 25 -9.23 -9.17 -0.24
N LEU A 26 -9.06 -9.30 1.08
CA LEU A 26 -7.78 -9.44 1.80
C LEU A 26 -6.80 -8.27 1.59
N VAL A 27 -7.30 -7.13 1.14
CA VAL A 27 -6.53 -5.88 1.00
C VAL A 27 -7.02 -4.85 2.01
N MET A 28 -6.15 -3.90 2.36
CA MET A 28 -6.53 -2.77 3.22
C MET A 28 -7.60 -1.91 2.55
N THR A 29 -8.40 -1.20 3.36
CA THR A 29 -9.40 -0.25 2.86
C THR A 29 -8.99 1.19 3.15
N ALA A 30 -9.59 2.14 2.44
CA ALA A 30 -9.43 3.56 2.75
C ALA A 30 -9.87 3.91 4.19
N ALA A 31 -10.90 3.22 4.70
CA ALA A 31 -11.39 3.41 6.06
C ALA A 31 -10.38 2.92 7.12
N THR A 32 -9.81 1.72 6.93
CA THR A 32 -8.80 1.19 7.87
C THR A 32 -7.50 1.97 7.80
N PHE A 33 -7.13 2.49 6.62
CA PHE A 33 -6.05 3.47 6.48
C PHE A 33 -6.32 4.74 7.26
N GLU A 34 -7.43 5.43 6.98
CA GLU A 34 -7.73 6.75 7.56
C GLU A 34 -7.83 6.70 9.08
N ALA A 35 -8.41 5.62 9.64
CA ALA A 35 -8.51 5.40 11.08
C ALA A 35 -7.15 5.25 11.78
N ALA A 36 -6.11 4.80 11.07
CA ALA A 36 -4.78 4.58 11.63
C ALA A 36 -3.84 5.79 11.49
N ILE A 37 -4.27 6.86 10.81
CA ILE A 37 -3.44 8.05 10.61
C ILE A 37 -3.24 8.79 11.95
N THR A 38 -1.99 9.15 12.21
CA THR A 38 -1.57 10.00 13.33
C THR A 38 -0.69 11.15 12.83
N PRO A 39 -0.37 12.15 13.66
CA PRO A 39 0.61 13.18 13.30
C PRO A 39 2.01 12.65 12.95
N ARG A 40 2.34 11.39 13.31
CA ARG A 40 3.62 10.74 12.98
C ARG A 40 3.58 9.93 11.69
N THR A 41 2.41 9.76 11.08
CA THR A 41 2.27 8.94 9.87
C THR A 41 2.96 9.62 8.70
N ALA A 42 4.06 9.04 8.22
CA ALA A 42 4.85 9.58 7.11
C ALA A 42 4.57 8.87 5.77
N CYS A 43 4.17 7.60 5.82
CA CYS A 43 3.99 6.76 4.65
C CYS A 43 2.87 5.74 4.87
N VAL A 44 2.15 5.39 3.80
CA VAL A 44 1.30 4.22 3.70
C VAL A 44 1.91 3.26 2.67
N MET A 45 1.79 1.95 2.92
CA MET A 45 2.30 0.91 2.02
C MET A 45 1.18 -0.04 1.59
N PRO A 46 0.37 0.31 0.57
CA PRO A 46 -0.67 -0.56 0.05
C PRO A 46 -0.07 -1.80 -0.61
N VAL A 47 -0.54 -2.98 -0.24
CA VAL A 47 -0.09 -4.25 -0.83
C VAL A 47 -1.16 -4.78 -1.77
N HIS A 48 -0.80 -4.97 -3.05
CA HIS A 48 -1.67 -5.61 -4.03
C HIS A 48 -1.59 -7.13 -3.89
N TRP A 49 -2.39 -7.66 -2.98
CA TRP A 49 -2.31 -9.04 -2.55
C TRP A 49 -2.91 -9.99 -3.58
N HIS A 50 -2.14 -10.98 -4.03
CA HIS A 50 -2.60 -12.03 -4.94
C HIS A 50 -3.38 -11.51 -6.17
N GLY A 51 -2.91 -10.40 -6.76
CA GLY A 51 -3.56 -9.76 -7.90
C GLY A 51 -4.86 -9.00 -7.58
N GLN A 52 -5.28 -8.93 -6.32
CA GLN A 52 -6.30 -7.99 -5.85
C GLN A 52 -5.68 -6.62 -5.59
N MET A 53 -6.18 -5.60 -6.29
CA MET A 53 -5.67 -4.23 -6.14
C MET A 53 -6.39 -3.51 -5.02
N VAL A 54 -5.60 -2.79 -4.22
CA VAL A 54 -6.12 -1.82 -3.25
C VAL A 54 -6.82 -0.70 -4.02
N ASP A 55 -7.82 -0.06 -3.41
CA ASP A 55 -8.44 1.13 -3.99
C ASP A 55 -7.48 2.33 -3.95
N MET A 56 -6.60 2.38 -4.94
CA MET A 56 -5.52 3.37 -5.00
C MET A 56 -6.01 4.80 -5.18
N ASP A 57 -7.14 5.02 -5.87
CA ASP A 57 -7.71 6.37 -5.99
C ASP A 57 -8.05 6.94 -4.60
N ALA A 58 -8.70 6.14 -3.76
CA ALA A 58 -9.06 6.55 -2.39
C ALA A 58 -7.83 6.73 -1.49
N ILE A 59 -6.87 5.79 -1.55
CA ILE A 59 -5.64 5.86 -0.74
C ILE A 59 -4.81 7.10 -1.10
N VAL A 60 -4.57 7.33 -2.40
CA VAL A 60 -3.75 8.45 -2.88
C VAL A 60 -4.42 9.78 -2.54
N ASP A 61 -5.75 9.86 -2.66
CA ASP A 61 -6.51 11.06 -2.30
C ASP A 61 -6.39 11.41 -0.80
N ILE A 62 -6.57 10.43 0.10
CA ILE A 62 -6.36 10.62 1.55
C ILE A 62 -4.90 11.02 1.83
N ALA A 63 -3.94 10.30 1.25
CA ALA A 63 -2.53 10.52 1.49
C ALA A 63 -2.09 11.93 1.06
N ARG A 64 -2.52 12.38 -0.12
CA ARG A 64 -2.25 13.73 -0.64
C ARG A 64 -2.77 14.83 0.27
N ARG A 65 -4.02 14.73 0.74
CA ARG A 65 -4.59 15.72 1.66
C ARG A 65 -3.84 15.83 3.00
N ARG A 66 -3.17 14.75 3.40
CA ARG A 66 -2.45 14.65 4.68
C ARG A 66 -0.93 14.80 4.55
N GLY A 67 -0.40 14.94 3.33
CA GLY A 67 1.05 14.99 3.08
C GLY A 67 1.77 13.66 3.37
N ILE A 68 1.06 12.54 3.28
CA ILE A 68 1.58 11.18 3.51
C ILE A 68 2.08 10.60 2.19
N ARG A 69 3.23 9.91 2.21
CA ARG A 69 3.78 9.21 1.03
C ARG A 69 3.07 7.88 0.78
N VAL A 70 3.01 7.45 -0.48
CA VAL A 70 2.40 6.19 -0.89
C VAL A 70 3.45 5.30 -1.56
N LEU A 71 3.79 4.17 -0.94
CA LEU A 71 4.66 3.16 -1.53
C LEU A 71 3.84 1.92 -1.89
N GLU A 72 3.66 1.67 -3.18
CA GLU A 72 2.91 0.50 -3.64
C GLU A 72 3.76 -0.77 -3.57
N ASP A 73 3.35 -1.73 -2.77
CA ASP A 73 3.91 -3.07 -2.82
C ASP A 73 3.15 -3.90 -3.88
N CYS A 74 3.83 -4.12 -5.00
CA CYS A 74 3.37 -4.85 -6.16
C CYS A 74 4.08 -6.21 -6.29
N ALA A 75 4.70 -6.72 -5.22
CA ALA A 75 5.54 -7.91 -5.26
C ALA A 75 4.82 -9.15 -5.82
N GLN A 76 3.51 -9.24 -5.60
CA GLN A 76 2.65 -10.34 -6.08
C GLN A 76 1.71 -9.92 -7.22
N ALA A 77 1.92 -8.75 -7.81
CA ALA A 77 1.09 -8.21 -8.89
C ALA A 77 1.90 -7.71 -10.09
N PRO A 78 3.00 -8.35 -10.52
CA PRO A 78 3.74 -7.88 -11.70
C PRO A 78 2.83 -7.86 -12.93
N GLY A 79 2.81 -6.73 -13.64
CA GLY A 79 1.94 -6.53 -14.82
C GLY A 79 0.47 -6.30 -14.52
N GLY A 80 0.06 -6.28 -13.24
CA GLY A 80 -1.32 -6.02 -12.84
C GLY A 80 -1.85 -4.68 -13.34
N LEU A 81 -3.15 -4.64 -13.63
CA LEU A 81 -3.88 -3.45 -14.07
C LEU A 81 -4.91 -3.03 -13.03
N TYR A 82 -4.83 -1.77 -12.64
CA TYR A 82 -5.87 -1.06 -11.91
C TYR A 82 -6.87 -0.41 -12.88
N ARG A 83 -7.97 0.12 -12.33
CA ARG A 83 -9.05 0.82 -13.04
C ARG A 83 -8.51 1.74 -14.15
N GLY A 84 -9.15 1.66 -15.31
CA GLY A 84 -8.75 2.43 -16.50
C GLY A 84 -7.49 1.92 -17.20
N GLY A 85 -7.01 0.72 -16.87
CA GLY A 85 -5.84 0.10 -17.51
C GLY A 85 -4.50 0.68 -17.02
N ARG A 86 -4.47 1.33 -15.85
CA ARG A 86 -3.23 1.83 -15.26
C ARG A 86 -2.46 0.68 -14.63
N HIS A 87 -1.16 0.59 -14.86
CA HIS A 87 -0.35 -0.44 -14.22
C HIS A 87 -0.20 -0.18 -12.72
N VAL A 88 -0.21 -1.25 -11.92
CA VAL A 88 0.17 -1.17 -10.51
C VAL A 88 1.60 -0.63 -10.36
N GLY A 89 1.87 0.07 -9.26
CA GLY A 89 3.16 0.70 -9.00
C GLY A 89 3.35 2.06 -9.68
N THR A 90 2.30 2.62 -10.29
CA THR A 90 2.34 3.90 -11.02
C THR A 90 1.42 4.98 -10.44
N MET A 91 0.77 4.71 -9.31
CA MET A 91 -0.26 5.58 -8.71
C MET A 91 0.23 6.30 -7.45
N GLY A 92 1.13 5.68 -6.68
CA GLY A 92 1.82 6.25 -5.53
C GLY A 92 3.10 7.00 -5.88
N ASP A 93 3.90 7.32 -4.86
CA ASP A 93 5.22 7.95 -5.02
C ASP A 93 6.27 6.97 -5.57
N ALA A 94 6.13 5.67 -5.29
CA ALA A 94 6.95 4.61 -5.89
C ALA A 94 6.25 3.24 -5.84
N GLY A 95 6.61 2.36 -6.77
CA GLY A 95 6.19 0.96 -6.81
C GLY A 95 7.34 0.00 -6.58
N ILE A 96 7.09 -1.06 -5.81
CA ILE A 96 8.06 -2.08 -5.42
C ILE A 96 7.63 -3.42 -5.99
N PHE A 97 8.54 -4.15 -6.61
CA PHE A 97 8.27 -5.44 -7.26
C PHE A 97 9.22 -6.52 -6.76
N SER A 98 8.76 -7.76 -6.80
CA SER A 98 9.59 -8.95 -6.58
C SER A 98 9.74 -9.69 -7.89
N LEU A 99 10.95 -10.19 -8.14
CA LEU A 99 11.27 -11.10 -9.25
C LEU A 99 11.65 -12.50 -8.72
N HIS A 100 11.30 -12.78 -7.46
CA HIS A 100 11.48 -14.08 -6.84
C HIS A 100 10.42 -15.06 -7.35
N ASN A 101 10.84 -16.28 -7.68
CA ASN A 101 9.96 -17.38 -8.08
C ASN A 101 9.42 -18.15 -6.89
#